data_AF-A0A924Q930-F1
#
_entry.id   AF-A0A924Q930-F1
#
_cell.length_a   1.000
_cell.length_b   1.000
_cell.length_c   1.000
_cell.angle_alpha   90.00
_cell.angle_beta   90.00
_cell.angle_gamma   90.00
#
_symmetry.space_group_name_H-M   'P 1'
#
loop_
_entity.id
_entity.type
_entity.pdbx_description
1 polymer ?
#
loop_
_entity_poly.entity_id
_entity_poly.type
_entity_poly.pdbx_seq_one_letter_code
_entity_poly.pdbx_strand_id
1 'polypeptide(L)'
;MIALDTNLLLRYLLNDERKQAERSRALLASGSRFWVPITVMLEIAWVLRSHGADADAVALGLRTILGLPAITVQERDAVVRALAWHQHGMGMADALHLALSHQSERFTTFDKDFIKVAKRIGAQPAVGSP
;
A
#
# COMPACT_ATOMS: atom_id res chain seq x y z
N MET A 1 -13.59 11.31 13.27
CA MET A 1 -12.56 10.67 12.43
C MET A 1 -13.05 10.71 10.99
N ILE A 2 -12.24 11.18 10.04
CA ILE A 2 -12.66 11.45 8.65
C ILE A 2 -12.01 10.42 7.73
N ALA A 3 -12.79 9.72 6.91
CA ALA A 3 -12.23 8.80 5.92
C ALA A 3 -11.63 9.59 4.74
N LEU A 4 -10.45 9.18 4.28
CA LEU A 4 -9.78 9.78 3.12
C LEU A 4 -9.80 8.84 1.92
N ASP A 5 -10.02 9.44 0.76
CA ASP A 5 -10.01 8.78 -0.55
C ASP A 5 -8.63 8.86 -1.21
N THR A 6 -8.39 7.98 -2.19
CA THR A 6 -7.17 7.85 -2.97
C THR A 6 -6.78 9.17 -3.64
N ASN A 7 -7.73 9.86 -4.26
CA ASN A 7 -7.45 11.11 -4.97
C ASN A 7 -6.84 12.17 -4.04
N LEU A 8 -7.34 12.33 -2.82
CA LEU A 8 -6.90 13.36 -1.88
C LEU A 8 -5.45 13.11 -1.44
N LEU A 9 -5.12 11.84 -1.17
CA LEU A 9 -3.78 11.43 -0.79
C LEU A 9 -2.81 11.50 -1.97
N LEU A 10 -3.25 11.20 -3.19
CA LEU A 10 -2.42 11.39 -4.39
C LEU A 10 -2.11 12.87 -4.64
N ARG A 11 -3.07 13.80 -4.47
CA ARG A 11 -2.80 15.24 -4.57
C ARG A 11 -1.78 15.71 -3.55
N TYR A 12 -1.80 15.12 -2.36
CA TYR A 12 -0.79 15.38 -1.33
C TYR A 12 0.60 14.86 -1.75
N LEU A 13 0.68 13.62 -2.25
CA LEU A 13 1.94 12.97 -2.61
C LEU A 13 2.60 13.55 -3.88
N LEU A 14 1.81 13.76 -4.93
CA LEU A 14 2.32 14.08 -6.27
C LEU A 14 2.44 15.58 -6.51
N ASN A 15 1.67 16.40 -5.79
CA ASN A 15 1.63 17.85 -5.99
C ASN A 15 1.40 18.26 -7.46
N ASP A 16 0.60 17.48 -8.18
CA ASP A 16 0.39 17.58 -9.64
C ASP A 16 -0.75 18.54 -10.03
N GLU A 17 -1.72 18.74 -9.13
CA GLU A 17 -2.72 19.82 -9.24
C GLU A 17 -2.60 20.74 -8.03
N ARG A 18 -2.07 21.95 -8.26
CA ARG A 18 -1.63 22.86 -7.20
C ARG A 18 -2.75 23.23 -6.21
N LYS A 19 -3.95 23.53 -6.69
CA LYS A 19 -5.07 23.96 -5.83
C LYS A 19 -5.56 22.81 -4.95
N GLN A 20 -5.66 21.60 -5.49
CA GLN A 20 -6.06 20.42 -4.75
C GLN A 20 -4.96 19.96 -3.78
N ALA A 21 -3.68 20.08 -4.16
CA ALA A 21 -2.55 19.78 -3.30
C ALA A 21 -2.51 20.72 -2.08
N GLU A 22 -2.69 22.04 -2.28
CA GLU A 22 -2.81 23.03 -1.21
C GLU A 22 -3.97 22.69 -0.26
N ARG A 23 -5.15 22.35 -0.81
CA ARG A 23 -6.32 21.93 0.00
C ARG A 23 -6.08 20.64 0.77
N SER A 24 -5.43 19.66 0.16
CA SER A 24 -5.10 18.38 0.81
C SER A 24 -4.12 18.58 1.98
N ARG A 25 -3.07 19.39 1.78
CA ARG A 25 -2.13 19.78 2.84
C ARG A 25 -2.83 20.52 3.99
N ALA A 26 -3.68 21.50 3.67
CA ALA A 26 -4.43 22.25 4.68
C ALA A 26 -5.37 21.34 5.48
N LEU A 27 -6.05 20.39 4.82
CA LEU A 27 -6.89 19.40 5.50
C LEU A 27 -6.06 18.54 6.46
N LEU A 28 -4.94 17.96 6.00
CA LEU A 28 -4.07 17.12 6.82
C LEU A 28 -3.43 17.88 7.99
N ALA A 29 -3.27 19.21 7.88
CA ALA A 29 -2.79 20.10 8.94
C ALA A 29 -3.89 20.63 9.87
N SER A 30 -5.17 20.31 9.65
CA SER A 30 -6.31 20.88 10.39
C SER A 30 -6.43 20.45 11.86
N GLY A 31 -5.57 19.52 12.33
CA GLY A 31 -5.70 18.89 13.65
C GLY A 31 -6.74 17.76 13.72
N SER A 32 -7.47 17.50 12.62
CA SER A 32 -8.40 16.38 12.51
C SER A 32 -7.67 15.03 12.50
N ARG A 33 -8.39 13.95 12.86
CA ARG A 33 -7.92 12.56 12.73
C ARG A 33 -8.56 11.89 11.52
N PHE A 34 -7.77 11.13 10.78
CA PHE A 34 -8.15 10.52 9.52
C PHE A 34 -8.06 9.01 9.54
N TRP A 35 -8.93 8.37 8.78
CA TRP A 35 -8.95 6.92 8.55
C TRP A 35 -8.71 6.63 7.07
N VAL A 36 -7.85 5.66 6.78
CA VAL A 36 -7.52 5.22 5.42
C VAL A 36 -7.78 3.73 5.29
N PRO A 37 -8.79 3.31 4.51
CA PRO A 37 -9.01 1.90 4.20
C PRO A 37 -7.80 1.26 3.51
N ILE A 38 -7.62 -0.05 3.69
CA ILE A 38 -6.51 -0.76 3.06
C ILE A 38 -6.63 -0.74 1.52
N THR A 39 -7.86 -0.69 1.01
CA THR A 39 -8.16 -0.59 -0.43
C THR A 39 -7.64 0.72 -1.02
N VAL A 40 -7.65 1.82 -0.26
CA VAL A 40 -7.07 3.10 -0.68
C VAL A 40 -5.55 2.98 -0.80
N MET A 41 -4.88 2.25 0.10
CA MET A 41 -3.43 1.98 -0.01
C MET A 41 -3.11 1.14 -1.26
N LEU A 42 -3.94 0.14 -1.57
CA LEU A 42 -3.81 -0.67 -2.78
C LEU A 42 -4.00 0.17 -4.05
N GLU A 43 -5.04 1.02 -4.09
CA GLU A 43 -5.32 1.87 -5.24
C GLU A 43 -4.22 2.91 -5.48
N ILE A 44 -3.70 3.55 -4.42
CA ILE A 44 -2.56 4.47 -4.53
C ILE A 44 -1.36 3.75 -5.16
N ALA A 45 -1.03 2.54 -4.71
CA ALA A 45 0.05 1.77 -5.32
C ALA A 45 -0.20 1.48 -6.80
N TRP A 46 -1.42 1.07 -7.15
CA TRP A 46 -1.80 0.81 -8.54
C TRP A 46 -1.69 2.08 -9.40
N VAL A 47 -2.18 3.24 -8.94
CA VAL A 47 -2.09 4.51 -9.67
C VAL A 47 -0.64 4.94 -9.84
N LEU A 48 0.19 4.87 -8.80
CA LEU A 48 1.61 5.21 -8.93
C LEU A 48 2.31 4.33 -9.96
N ARG A 49 2.04 3.00 -9.94
CA ARG A 49 2.57 2.06 -10.93
C ARG A 49 2.08 2.35 -12.34
N SER A 50 0.80 2.70 -12.54
CA SER A 50 0.26 3.02 -13.86
C SER A 50 0.84 4.31 -14.44
N HIS A 51 1.32 5.21 -13.58
CA HIS A 51 2.07 6.41 -13.93
C HIS A 51 3.60 6.18 -14.04
N GLY A 52 4.06 4.93 -14.05
CA GLY A 52 5.46 4.58 -14.30
C GLY A 52 6.37 4.60 -13.07
N ALA A 53 5.84 4.73 -11.86
CA ALA A 53 6.63 4.61 -10.64
C ALA A 53 7.22 3.19 -10.50
N ASP A 54 8.50 3.10 -10.12
CA ASP A 54 9.12 1.83 -9.75
C ASP A 54 8.66 1.35 -8.35
N ALA A 55 9.15 0.19 -7.91
CA ALA A 55 8.74 -0.40 -6.62
C ALA A 55 9.16 0.46 -5.42
N ASP A 56 10.30 1.15 -5.52
CA ASP A 56 10.82 1.99 -4.45
C ASP A 56 10.06 3.32 -4.35
N ALA A 57 9.70 3.92 -5.49
CA ALA A 57 8.85 5.11 -5.54
C ALA A 57 7.45 4.84 -4.97
N VAL A 58 6.85 3.68 -5.30
CA VAL A 58 5.58 3.25 -4.70
C VAL A 58 5.73 3.07 -3.18
N ALA A 59 6.80 2.40 -2.75
CA ALA A 59 7.05 2.17 -1.33
C ALA A 59 7.24 3.49 -0.56
N LEU A 60 7.97 4.45 -1.14
CA LEU A 60 8.15 5.78 -0.57
C LEU A 60 6.83 6.53 -0.43
N GLY A 61 5.97 6.50 -1.45
CA GLY A 61 4.64 7.13 -1.41
C GLY A 61 3.77 6.58 -0.29
N LEU A 62 3.66 5.26 -0.18
CA LEU A 62 2.88 4.62 0.89
C LEU A 62 3.50 4.80 2.27
N ARG A 63 4.84 4.78 2.41
CA ARG A 63 5.53 5.09 3.68
C ARG A 63 5.28 6.53 4.12
N THR A 64 5.21 7.46 3.18
CA THR A 64 4.87 8.85 3.47
C THR A 64 3.50 8.94 4.12
N ILE A 65 2.50 8.22 3.60
CA ILE A 65 1.15 8.17 4.20
C ILE A 65 1.17 7.51 5.58
N LEU A 66 1.85 6.37 5.73
CA LEU A 66 1.97 5.64 7.01
C LEU A 66 2.69 6.44 8.11
N GLY A 67 3.50 7.44 7.71
CA GLY A 67 4.23 8.33 8.59
C GLY A 67 3.45 9.59 9.00
N LEU A 68 2.29 9.87 8.41
CA LEU A 68 1.48 11.04 8.76
C LEU A 68 0.81 10.85 10.14
N PRO A 69 1.12 11.69 11.16
CA PRO A 69 0.63 11.47 12.52
C PRO A 69 -0.90 11.54 12.67
N ALA A 70 -1.57 12.21 11.75
CA ALA A 70 -3.02 12.36 11.74
C ALA A 70 -3.76 11.17 11.12
N ILE A 71 -3.06 10.26 10.44
CA ILE A 71 -3.64 9.16 9.68
C ILE A 71 -3.56 7.84 10.47
N THR A 72 -4.69 7.14 10.54
CA THR A 72 -4.75 5.73 10.90
C THR A 72 -5.09 4.90 9.67
N VAL A 73 -4.23 3.92 9.35
CA VAL A 73 -4.41 3.02 8.19
C VAL A 73 -4.99 1.70 8.68
N GLN A 74 -6.04 1.23 8.02
CA GLN A 74 -6.61 -0.10 8.23
C GLN A 74 -5.57 -1.18 7.94
N GLU A 75 -5.44 -2.17 8.83
CA GLU A 75 -4.47 -3.28 8.68
C GLU A 75 -3.02 -2.80 8.47
N ARG A 76 -2.61 -1.75 9.23
CA ARG A 76 -1.29 -1.11 9.12
C ARG A 76 -0.13 -2.10 9.03
N ASP A 77 -0.13 -3.13 9.87
CA ASP A 77 0.95 -4.12 9.89
C ASP A 77 0.98 -4.97 8.62
N ALA A 78 -0.18 -5.27 8.03
CA ALA A 78 -0.26 -5.96 6.75
C ALA A 78 0.29 -5.08 5.62
N VAL A 79 -0.03 -3.77 5.61
CA VAL A 79 0.53 -2.82 4.64
C VAL A 79 2.05 -2.72 4.77
N VAL A 80 2.57 -2.65 6.00
CA VAL A 80 4.02 -2.59 6.26
C VAL A 80 4.73 -3.86 5.76
N ARG A 81 4.17 -5.05 6.03
CA ARG A 81 4.70 -6.31 5.50
C ARG A 81 4.65 -6.35 3.97
N ALA A 82 3.52 -5.95 3.39
CA ALA A 82 3.34 -5.94 1.95
C ALA A 82 4.35 -5.01 1.26
N LEU A 83 4.63 -3.85 1.84
CA LEU A 83 5.67 -2.94 1.36
C LEU A 83 7.06 -3.58 1.35
N ALA A 84 7.43 -4.31 2.39
CA ALA A 84 8.71 -5.00 2.45
C ALA A 84 8.83 -6.04 1.33
N TRP A 85 7.78 -6.82 1.05
CA TRP A 85 7.79 -7.78 -0.05
C TRP A 85 7.73 -7.13 -1.43
N HIS A 86 6.99 -6.03 -1.57
CA HIS A 86 6.88 -5.28 -2.82
C HIS A 86 8.23 -4.77 -3.32
N GLN A 87 9.04 -4.21 -2.42
CA GLN A 87 10.39 -3.75 -2.73
C GLN A 87 11.32 -4.90 -3.19
N HIS A 88 10.98 -6.15 -2.87
CA HIS A 88 11.71 -7.34 -3.32
C HIS A 88 11.05 -8.04 -4.52
N GLY A 89 10.19 -7.31 -5.25
CA GLY A 89 9.65 -7.72 -6.55
C GLY A 89 8.30 -8.43 -6.52
N MET A 90 7.60 -8.45 -5.39
CA MET A 90 6.22 -8.95 -5.31
C MET A 90 5.23 -7.87 -5.80
N GLY A 91 4.17 -8.22 -6.51
CA GLY A 91 3.09 -7.28 -6.81
C GLY A 91 2.45 -6.75 -5.52
N MET A 92 2.07 -5.47 -5.46
CA MET A 92 1.49 -4.91 -4.23
C MET A 92 0.18 -5.61 -3.82
N ALA A 93 -0.65 -6.00 -4.81
CA ALA A 93 -1.87 -6.76 -4.56
C ALA A 93 -1.56 -8.13 -3.95
N ASP A 94 -0.65 -8.89 -4.56
CA ASP A 94 -0.20 -10.20 -4.05
C ASP A 94 0.40 -10.10 -2.65
N ALA A 95 1.20 -9.06 -2.41
CA ALA A 95 1.81 -8.79 -1.13
C ALA A 95 0.76 -8.50 -0.05
N LEU A 96 -0.30 -7.75 -0.37
CA LEU A 96 -1.41 -7.52 0.55
C LEU A 96 -2.27 -8.77 0.78
N HIS A 97 -2.60 -9.53 -0.27
CA HIS A 97 -3.31 -10.79 -0.14
C HIS A 97 -2.58 -11.72 0.82
N LEU A 98 -1.26 -11.84 0.66
CA LEU A 98 -0.43 -12.68 1.51
C LEU A 98 -0.36 -12.15 2.95
N ALA A 99 -0.17 -10.83 3.11
CA ALA A 99 0.00 -10.22 4.42
C ALA A 99 -1.26 -10.28 5.28
N LEU A 100 -2.43 -10.24 4.63
CA LEU A 100 -3.74 -10.43 5.25
C LEU A 100 -4.03 -11.90 5.57
N SER A 101 -3.46 -12.83 4.80
CA SER A 101 -3.61 -14.28 5.00
C SER A 101 -2.69 -14.85 6.10
N HIS A 102 -2.14 -14.02 6.97
CA HIS A 102 -1.18 -14.41 8.01
C HIS A 102 -1.68 -15.47 9.02
N GLN A 103 -2.99 -15.67 9.12
CA GLN A 103 -3.60 -16.70 9.97
C GLN A 103 -3.83 -18.03 9.24
N SER A 104 -3.64 -18.06 7.93
CA SER A 104 -3.81 -19.27 7.11
C SER A 104 -2.55 -20.15 7.20
N GLU A 105 -2.74 -21.48 7.20
CA GLU A 105 -1.63 -22.44 7.16
C GLU A 105 -0.74 -22.26 5.91
N ARG A 106 -1.37 -21.99 4.77
CA ARG A 106 -0.72 -21.77 3.47
C ARG A 106 -1.57 -20.87 2.57
N PHE A 107 -0.93 -20.26 1.57
CA PHE A 107 -1.61 -19.50 0.51
C PHE A 107 -1.51 -20.28 -0.81
N THR A 108 -2.65 -20.56 -1.44
CA THR A 108 -2.70 -21.31 -2.70
C THR A 108 -3.06 -20.41 -3.88
N THR A 109 -2.31 -20.48 -4.98
CA THR A 109 -2.55 -19.72 -6.21
C THR A 109 -2.05 -20.48 -7.45
N PHE A 110 -2.59 -20.18 -8.63
CA PHE A 110 -2.06 -20.66 -9.91
C PHE A 110 -0.97 -19.75 -10.49
N ASP A 111 -0.73 -18.58 -9.88
CA ASP A 111 0.30 -17.64 -10.29
C ASP A 111 1.70 -18.17 -9.95
N LYS A 112 2.41 -18.65 -10.98
CA LYS A 112 3.75 -19.21 -10.87
C LYS A 112 4.80 -18.15 -10.50
N ASP A 113 4.62 -16.91 -10.95
CA ASP A 113 5.57 -15.83 -10.68
C ASP A 113 5.42 -15.38 -9.23
N PHE A 114 4.19 -15.27 -8.72
CA PHE A 114 3.94 -15.01 -7.31
C PHE A 114 4.54 -16.10 -6.41
N ILE A 115 4.31 -17.39 -6.72
CA ILE A 115 4.94 -18.51 -5.98
C ILE A 115 6.47 -18.39 -5.97
N LYS A 116 7.07 -18.13 -7.15
CA LYS A 116 8.53 -18.02 -7.29
C LYS A 116 9.09 -16.86 -6.46
N VAL A 117 8.45 -15.69 -6.52
CA VAL A 117 8.86 -14.50 -5.76
C VAL A 117 8.70 -14.75 -4.26
N ALA A 118 7.55 -15.24 -3.82
CA ALA A 118 7.29 -15.52 -2.39
C ALA A 118 8.32 -16.48 -1.79
N LYS A 119 8.64 -17.58 -2.50
CA LYS A 119 9.69 -18.52 -2.08
C LYS A 119 11.06 -17.88 -2.02
N ARG A 120 11.44 -17.10 -3.05
CA ARG A 120 12.74 -16.42 -3.12
C ARG A 120 12.97 -15.49 -1.93
N ILE A 121 11.93 -14.78 -1.49
CA ILE A 121 12.04 -13.77 -0.42
C ILE A 121 11.63 -14.32 0.95
N GLY A 122 11.31 -15.62 1.06
CA GLY A 122 10.88 -16.25 2.31
C GLY A 122 9.59 -15.67 2.89
N ALA A 123 8.67 -15.20 2.04
CA ALA A 123 7.41 -14.62 2.49
C ALA A 123 6.52 -15.68 3.16
N GLN A 124 5.69 -15.23 4.11
CA GLN A 124 4.80 -16.08 4.89
C GLN A 124 3.36 -15.58 4.82
N PRO A 125 2.34 -16.47 4.85
CA PRO A 125 2.46 -17.94 4.87
C PRO A 125 3.07 -18.53 3.59
N ALA A 126 3.43 -19.81 3.61
CA ALA A 126 4.03 -20.46 2.44
C ALA A 126 3.08 -20.41 1.23
N VAL A 127 3.60 -19.98 0.08
CA VAL A 127 2.82 -19.84 -1.17
C VAL A 127 3.09 -21.02 -2.10
N GLY A 128 2.04 -21.65 -2.60
CA GLY A 128 2.13 -22.79 -3.50
C GLY A 128 0.94 -22.93 -4.45
N SER A 129 1.04 -23.85 -5.39
CA SER A 129 -0.11 -24.34 -6.14
C SER A 129 -0.88 -25.35 -5.27
N PRO A 130 -2.21 -25.51 -5.47
CA PRO A 130 -2.94 -26.66 -4.96
C PRO A 130 -2.25 -27.99 -5.27
#